data_AF-A0AAV1YZB7-F1
#
_entry.id   AF-A0AAV1YZB7-F1
#
_cell.length_a   1.000
_cell.length_b   1.000
_cell.length_c   1.000
_cell.angle_alpha   90.00
_cell.angle_beta   90.00
_cell.angle_gamma   90.00
#
_symmetry.space_group_name_H-M   'P 1'
#
loop_
_entity.id
_entity.type
_entity.pdbx_description
1 polymer ?
#
loop_
_entity_poly.entity_id
_entity_poly.type
_entity_poly.pdbx_seq_one_letter_code
_entity_poly.pdbx_strand_id
1 'polypeptide(L)'
;MFSLSFFAAVFFLIHQISSSYFVPPRTSSFEKKVDFNFVAPPKKFHPGTKPNLGSISKPGLKCNHTPGNVSQYVVIPQYIPTSGSIFSNVPSVTLYTNTLLEAIYSTDVLREVFDLSQTTAMQYVDFFRVYGRNYLLSLCIENADELVEFAFRGVEVYFDVLTLPIVARFYANSAANFLFTDGFLRIHNAEDLALEYARSMADCAKDSLNSDPSSKFQVLADGFVNYFDSLGLSTKEKVPFLVFYVGNEWFVAAKNYRWC
;
A
#
# COMPACT_ATOMS: atom_id res chain seq x y z
N MET A 1 4.10 -20.36 49.45
CA MET A 1 3.14 -21.43 49.08
C MET A 1 2.02 -20.79 48.29
N PHE A 2 2.03 -20.87 46.96
CA PHE A 2 0.92 -20.38 46.15
C PHE A 2 -0.19 -21.44 46.14
N SER A 3 -1.40 -21.00 46.51
CA SER A 3 -2.60 -21.84 46.66
C SER A 3 -3.02 -22.44 45.32
N LEU A 4 -3.48 -23.69 45.34
CA LEU A 4 -4.01 -24.45 44.20
C LEU A 4 -5.08 -23.67 43.39
N SER A 5 -5.71 -22.69 44.03
CA SER A 5 -6.72 -21.79 43.45
C SER A 5 -6.15 -20.84 42.39
N PHE A 6 -4.86 -20.47 42.49
CA PHE A 6 -4.20 -19.57 41.54
C PHE A 6 -3.97 -20.26 40.18
N PHE A 7 -3.59 -21.54 40.20
CA PHE A 7 -3.40 -22.31 38.97
C PHE A 7 -4.72 -22.62 38.25
N ALA A 8 -5.81 -22.84 39.01
CA ALA A 8 -7.14 -23.01 38.42
C ALA A 8 -7.61 -21.74 37.70
N ALA A 9 -7.37 -20.55 38.27
CA ALA A 9 -7.74 -19.28 37.64
C ALA A 9 -6.96 -19.01 36.34
N VAL A 10 -5.66 -19.34 36.31
CA VAL A 10 -4.83 -19.21 35.11
C VAL A 10 -5.26 -20.21 34.03
N PHE A 11 -5.63 -21.44 34.40
CA PHE A 11 -6.12 -22.44 33.45
C PHE A 11 -7.47 -22.04 32.82
N PHE A 12 -8.38 -21.45 33.61
CA PHE A 12 -9.65 -20.92 33.09
C PHE A 12 -9.44 -19.71 32.15
N LEU A 13 -8.47 -18.85 32.44
CA LEU A 13 -8.14 -17.72 31.58
C LEU A 13 -7.52 -18.19 30.24
N ILE A 14 -6.64 -19.18 30.28
CA ILE A 14 -6.05 -19.78 29.06
C ILE A 14 -7.12 -20.52 28.25
N HIS A 15 -8.09 -21.19 28.90
CA HIS A 15 -9.18 -21.87 28.21
C HIS A 15 -10.21 -20.90 27.60
N GLN A 16 -10.47 -19.76 28.23
CA GLN A 16 -11.30 -18.68 27.66
C GLN A 16 -10.61 -18.00 26.47
N ILE A 17 -9.29 -17.79 26.52
CA ILE A 17 -8.54 -17.20 25.41
C ILE A 17 -8.46 -18.19 24.22
N SER A 18 -8.32 -19.49 24.48
CA SER A 18 -8.33 -20.51 23.41
C SER A 18 -9.73 -20.84 22.87
N SER A 19 -10.81 -20.56 23.62
CA SER A 19 -12.20 -20.69 23.15
C SER A 19 -12.75 -19.42 22.47
N SER A 20 -11.97 -18.34 22.42
CA SER A 20 -12.34 -17.09 21.73
C SER A 20 -11.89 -17.04 20.27
N TYR A 21 -11.30 -18.12 19.74
CA TYR A 21 -11.19 -18.33 18.29
C TYR A 21 -12.57 -18.67 17.74
N PHE A 22 -13.36 -17.62 17.50
CA PHE A 22 -14.55 -17.70 16.68
C PHE A 22 -14.13 -18.03 15.25
N VAL A 23 -13.99 -19.33 14.97
CA VAL A 23 -14.13 -19.86 13.62
C VAL A 23 -15.63 -19.76 13.31
N PRO A 24 -16.08 -18.87 12.41
CA PRO A 24 -17.49 -18.84 12.06
C PRO A 24 -17.90 -20.17 11.42
N PRO A 25 -19.10 -20.69 11.71
CA PRO A 25 -19.57 -21.95 11.18
C PRO A 25 -19.67 -21.87 9.66
N ARG A 26 -19.09 -22.88 9.02
CA ARG A 26 -19.06 -23.12 7.58
C ARG A 26 -20.42 -23.57 7.09
N THR A 27 -21.42 -22.69 7.06
CA THR A 27 -22.69 -22.92 6.34
C THR A 27 -23.40 -21.58 6.02
N SER A 28 -22.94 -20.91 4.97
CA SER A 28 -23.81 -20.26 3.99
C SER A 28 -22.98 -19.96 2.76
N SER A 29 -23.39 -20.52 1.64
CA SER A 29 -22.88 -20.30 0.30
C SER A 29 -22.62 -18.81 0.00
N PHE A 30 -21.36 -18.39 0.14
CA PHE A 30 -20.81 -17.23 -0.57
C PHE A 30 -19.89 -17.78 -1.67
N GLU A 31 -20.45 -18.59 -2.58
CA GLU A 31 -19.96 -18.61 -3.96
C GLU A 31 -20.38 -17.30 -4.62
N LYS A 32 -19.82 -16.18 -4.17
CA LYS A 32 -19.58 -15.09 -5.10
C LYS A 32 -18.23 -15.43 -5.71
N LYS A 33 -18.25 -16.23 -6.78
CA LYS A 33 -17.22 -16.09 -7.81
C LYS A 33 -17.20 -14.59 -8.12
N VAL A 34 -16.24 -13.86 -7.56
CA VAL A 34 -15.90 -12.55 -8.07
C VAL A 34 -15.30 -12.84 -9.43
N ASP A 35 -16.18 -12.88 -10.42
CA ASP A 35 -15.81 -12.98 -11.81
C ASP A 35 -15.06 -11.67 -12.10
N PHE A 36 -13.73 -11.70 -11.99
CA PHE A 36 -12.85 -10.65 -12.52
C PHE A 36 -12.81 -10.71 -14.06
N ASN A 37 -13.94 -11.04 -14.68
CA ASN A 37 -14.20 -10.78 -16.08
C ASN A 37 -14.39 -9.26 -16.18
N PHE A 38 -13.28 -8.55 -16.38
CA PHE A 38 -13.23 -7.12 -16.65
C PHE A 38 -13.97 -6.79 -17.97
N VAL A 39 -15.30 -6.84 -17.96
CA VAL A 39 -16.13 -6.28 -19.01
C VAL A 39 -16.42 -4.84 -18.63
N ALA A 40 -15.65 -3.93 -19.23
CA ALA A 40 -15.79 -2.50 -19.01
C ALA A 40 -17.20 -1.99 -19.41
N PRO A 41 -17.85 -1.14 -18.61
CA PRO A 41 -18.85 -0.24 -19.14
C PRO A 41 -18.17 0.72 -20.13
N PRO A 42 -18.83 1.11 -21.25
CA PRO A 42 -18.24 2.05 -22.20
C PRO A 42 -17.90 3.36 -21.49
N LYS A 43 -16.61 3.72 -21.49
CA LYS A 43 -16.11 5.02 -21.05
C LYS A 43 -16.90 6.12 -21.77
N LYS A 44 -17.67 6.92 -21.03
CA LYS A 44 -17.99 8.28 -21.46
C LYS A 44 -16.72 9.10 -21.30
N PHE A 45 -15.93 9.17 -22.36
CA PHE A 45 -14.83 10.11 -22.43
C PHE A 45 -15.39 11.53 -22.32
N HIS A 46 -14.97 12.27 -21.30
CA HIS A 46 -15.06 13.73 -21.35
C HIS A 46 -14.21 14.19 -22.54
N PRO A 47 -14.75 15.06 -23.43
CA PRO A 47 -14.03 15.52 -24.60
C PRO A 47 -12.84 16.36 -24.15
N GLY A 48 -11.64 15.76 -24.13
CA GLY A 48 -10.41 16.44 -23.74
C GLY A 48 -9.21 15.54 -23.48
N THR A 49 -9.39 14.29 -23.06
CA THR A 49 -8.24 13.45 -22.64
C THR A 49 -7.86 12.43 -23.72
N LYS A 50 -6.77 12.72 -24.44
CA LYS A 50 -6.10 11.73 -25.31
C LYS A 50 -5.36 10.68 -24.45
N PRO A 51 -5.26 9.42 -24.91
CA PRO A 51 -4.43 8.42 -24.26
C PRO A 51 -2.96 8.78 -24.50
N ASN A 52 -2.23 9.13 -23.43
CA ASN A 52 -0.78 9.33 -23.51
C ASN A 52 -0.07 8.01 -23.22
N LEU A 53 0.57 7.50 -24.27
CA LEU A 53 1.66 6.54 -24.21
C LEU A 53 2.73 6.99 -23.19
N GLY A 54 3.38 6.01 -22.56
CA GLY A 54 4.48 6.16 -21.60
C GLY A 54 5.42 7.34 -21.89
N SER A 55 5.39 8.29 -20.96
CA SER A 55 6.30 9.43 -20.89
C SER A 55 5.97 10.12 -19.57
N ILE A 56 6.82 9.92 -18.56
CA ILE A 56 6.83 10.83 -17.40
C ILE A 56 7.04 12.22 -17.99
N SER A 57 6.02 13.06 -17.90
CA SER A 57 6.08 14.44 -18.36
C SER A 57 7.31 15.12 -17.76
N LYS A 58 8.11 15.78 -18.61
CA LYS A 58 9.30 16.54 -18.20
C LYS A 58 9.01 17.38 -16.94
N PRO A 59 9.97 17.50 -16.01
CA PRO A 59 9.80 18.27 -14.78
C PRO A 59 9.40 19.71 -15.13
N GLY A 60 8.25 20.16 -14.60
CA GLY A 60 7.82 21.56 -14.67
C GLY A 60 6.37 21.83 -15.12
N LEU A 61 5.60 20.83 -15.57
CA LEU A 61 4.26 21.10 -16.16
C LEU A 61 3.12 21.35 -15.15
N LYS A 62 3.32 21.11 -13.84
CA LYS A 62 2.30 21.30 -12.79
C LYS A 62 2.57 22.47 -11.82
N CYS A 63 3.59 23.29 -12.04
CA CYS A 63 3.91 24.39 -11.12
C CYS A 63 3.15 25.68 -11.49
N ASN A 64 1.88 25.78 -11.08
CA ASN A 64 1.19 27.08 -11.02
C ASN A 64 1.42 27.72 -9.65
N HIS A 65 2.22 28.78 -9.61
CA HIS A 65 2.49 29.56 -8.40
C HIS A 65 1.22 30.29 -7.94
N THR A 66 0.58 29.77 -6.90
CA THR A 66 -0.27 30.58 -6.02
C THR A 66 0.35 30.48 -4.63
N PRO A 67 0.61 31.60 -3.92
CA PRO A 67 1.16 31.55 -2.57
C PRO A 67 0.06 31.04 -1.62
N GLY A 68 0.03 29.73 -1.43
CA GLY A 68 -0.87 29.03 -0.53
C GLY A 68 -0.27 28.94 0.87
N ASN A 69 -1.06 29.38 1.85
CA ASN A 69 -0.81 29.36 3.29
C ASN A 69 -0.01 28.12 3.77
N VAL A 70 1.05 28.35 4.54
CA VAL A 70 1.86 27.30 5.18
C VAL A 70 0.96 26.56 6.18
N SER A 71 0.50 25.36 5.82
CA SER A 71 -0.29 24.52 6.71
C SER A 71 0.55 24.10 7.91
N GLN A 72 -0.01 24.27 9.10
CA GLN A 72 0.63 23.95 10.38
C GLN A 72 1.10 22.50 10.41
N TYR A 73 2.32 22.30 10.94
CA TYR A 73 2.95 21.01 11.18
C TYR A 73 2.03 20.13 12.04
N VAL A 74 1.36 19.16 11.41
CA VAL A 74 0.72 18.06 12.13
C VAL A 74 1.86 17.26 12.79
N VAL A 75 1.82 17.13 14.12
CA VAL A 75 2.77 16.31 14.88
C VAL A 75 2.63 14.89 14.39
N ILE A 76 3.62 14.44 13.61
CA ILE A 76 3.66 13.09 13.07
C ILE A 76 4.04 12.15 14.22
N PRO A 77 3.20 11.16 14.59
CA PRO A 77 3.50 10.26 15.69
C PRO A 77 4.82 9.51 15.44
N GLN A 78 5.70 9.51 16.44
CA GLN A 78 6.93 8.73 16.38
C GLN A 78 6.61 7.23 16.50
N TYR A 79 7.20 6.45 15.60
CA TYR A 79 6.99 5.01 15.46
C TYR A 79 7.41 4.21 16.71
N ILE A 80 6.56 3.27 17.15
CA ILE A 80 6.87 2.25 18.17
C ILE A 80 7.10 0.91 17.46
N PRO A 81 8.32 0.34 17.50
CA PRO A 81 8.69 -0.78 16.63
C PRO A 81 8.09 -2.17 16.92
N THR A 82 7.19 -2.29 17.88
CA THR A 82 6.71 -3.58 18.43
C THR A 82 5.24 -3.89 18.12
N SER A 83 4.51 -3.03 17.40
CA SER A 83 3.03 -3.10 17.32
C SER A 83 2.44 -3.50 15.96
N GLY A 84 3.20 -4.12 15.05
CA GLY A 84 2.73 -4.33 13.67
C GLY A 84 2.50 -2.99 12.94
N SER A 85 1.71 -2.99 11.85
CA SER A 85 1.40 -1.74 11.15
C SER A 85 0.59 -0.78 12.03
N ILE A 86 0.83 0.53 11.89
CA ILE A 86 0.45 1.60 12.83
C ILE A 86 -1.04 1.55 13.21
N PHE A 87 -1.92 1.32 12.22
CA PHE A 87 -3.37 1.31 12.41
C PHE A 87 -3.99 -0.07 12.14
N SER A 88 -3.22 -1.16 12.27
CA SER A 88 -3.66 -2.52 11.93
C SER A 88 -4.92 -3.02 12.67
N ASN A 89 -5.20 -2.47 13.85
CA ASN A 89 -6.39 -2.80 14.65
C ASN A 89 -7.62 -1.92 14.35
N VAL A 90 -7.50 -0.92 13.46
CA VAL A 90 -8.63 -0.07 13.09
C VAL A 90 -9.51 -0.82 12.08
N PRO A 91 -10.83 -1.00 12.33
CA PRO A 91 -11.67 -1.85 11.48
C PRO A 91 -11.66 -1.51 9.99
N SER A 92 -11.67 -0.22 9.63
CA SER A 92 -11.61 0.20 8.23
C SER A 92 -10.26 -0.10 7.58
N VAL A 93 -9.16 -0.01 8.34
CA VAL A 93 -7.80 -0.36 7.88
C VAL A 93 -7.69 -1.88 7.70
N THR A 94 -8.19 -2.66 8.66
CA THR A 94 -8.22 -4.13 8.57
C THR A 94 -9.05 -4.59 7.36
N LEU A 95 -10.23 -4.01 7.16
CA LEU A 95 -11.10 -4.37 6.04
C LEU A 95 -10.46 -4.04 4.69
N TYR A 96 -9.89 -2.83 4.55
CA TYR A 96 -9.17 -2.41 3.34
C TYR A 96 -8.01 -3.36 3.04
N THR A 97 -7.16 -3.60 4.03
CA THR A 97 -5.92 -4.39 3.84
C THR A 97 -6.24 -5.84 3.50
N ASN A 98 -7.20 -6.47 4.18
CA ASN A 98 -7.64 -7.82 3.85
C ASN A 98 -8.24 -7.91 2.45
N THR A 99 -9.09 -6.96 2.08
CA THR A 99 -9.72 -6.92 0.74
C THR A 99 -8.66 -6.80 -0.37
N LEU A 100 -7.70 -5.90 -0.20
CA LEU A 100 -6.63 -5.71 -1.18
C LEU A 100 -5.73 -6.95 -1.26
N LEU A 101 -5.34 -7.53 -0.12
CA LEU A 101 -4.56 -8.76 -0.09
C LEU A 101 -5.32 -9.89 -0.81
N GLU A 102 -6.60 -10.10 -0.48
CA GLU A 102 -7.43 -11.10 -1.15
C GLU A 102 -7.47 -10.88 -2.67
N ALA A 103 -7.65 -9.65 -3.13
CA ALA A 103 -7.64 -9.32 -4.55
C ALA A 103 -6.28 -9.63 -5.22
N ILE A 104 -5.16 -9.32 -4.55
CA ILE A 104 -3.81 -9.62 -5.04
C ILE A 104 -3.59 -11.13 -5.12
N TYR A 105 -3.88 -11.88 -4.05
CA TYR A 105 -3.68 -13.33 -3.99
C TYR A 105 -4.60 -14.12 -4.91
N SER A 106 -5.78 -13.57 -5.22
CA SER A 106 -6.77 -14.25 -6.07
C SER A 106 -6.63 -13.93 -7.57
N THR A 107 -5.73 -13.01 -7.94
CA THR A 107 -5.58 -12.55 -9.33
C THR A 107 -4.18 -12.86 -9.86
N ASP A 108 -4.08 -13.70 -10.89
CA ASP A 108 -2.80 -14.16 -11.46
C ASP A 108 -1.84 -13.03 -11.81
N VAL A 109 -2.32 -12.02 -12.53
CA VAL A 109 -1.48 -10.88 -12.92
C VAL A 109 -0.99 -10.08 -11.71
N LEU A 110 -1.81 -9.94 -10.66
CA LEU A 110 -1.38 -9.24 -9.45
C LEU A 110 -0.41 -10.08 -8.64
N ARG A 111 -0.61 -11.40 -8.53
CA ARG A 111 0.40 -12.28 -7.93
C ARG A 111 1.75 -12.12 -8.61
N GLU A 112 1.77 -12.12 -9.94
CA GLU A 112 3.00 -11.95 -10.71
C GLU A 112 3.65 -10.59 -10.47
N VAL A 113 2.87 -9.50 -10.47
CA VAL A 113 3.36 -8.13 -10.24
C VAL A 113 3.96 -7.98 -8.85
N PHE A 114 3.32 -8.54 -7.83
CA PHE A 114 3.76 -8.38 -6.43
C PHE A 114 4.88 -9.36 -6.05
N ASP A 115 5.12 -10.42 -6.81
CA ASP A 115 6.25 -11.31 -6.61
C ASP A 115 7.54 -10.78 -7.24
N LEU A 116 8.37 -10.14 -6.42
CA LEU A 116 9.65 -9.58 -6.83
C LEU A 116 10.82 -10.53 -6.55
N SER A 117 10.56 -11.81 -6.27
CA SER A 117 11.59 -12.80 -5.92
C SER A 117 12.64 -13.05 -7.00
N GLN A 118 12.34 -12.69 -8.25
CA GLN A 118 13.26 -12.77 -9.39
C GLN A 118 14.16 -11.53 -9.53
N THR A 119 14.08 -10.60 -8.59
CA THR A 119 14.86 -9.35 -8.54
C THR A 119 15.51 -9.18 -7.17
N THR A 120 16.42 -8.21 -7.06
CA THR A 120 17.07 -7.87 -5.79
C THR A 120 16.41 -6.66 -5.13
N ALA A 121 16.50 -6.59 -3.80
CA ALA A 121 16.09 -5.40 -3.05
C ALA A 121 16.81 -4.13 -3.50
N MET A 122 18.09 -4.23 -3.91
CA MET A 122 18.87 -3.10 -4.44
C MET A 122 18.28 -2.58 -5.75
N GLN A 123 17.96 -3.46 -6.71
CA GLN A 123 17.33 -3.04 -7.98
C GLN A 123 15.99 -2.34 -7.75
N TYR A 124 15.20 -2.83 -6.78
CA TYR A 124 13.97 -2.17 -6.36
C TYR A 124 14.26 -0.76 -5.84
N VAL A 125 15.19 -0.62 -4.89
CA VAL A 125 15.54 0.67 -4.30
C VAL A 125 16.06 1.66 -5.34
N ASP A 126 16.97 1.25 -6.21
CA ASP A 126 17.53 2.11 -7.25
C ASP A 126 16.44 2.65 -8.19
N PHE A 127 15.53 1.77 -8.63
CA PHE A 127 14.39 2.16 -9.45
C PHE A 127 13.51 3.18 -8.72
N PHE A 128 13.07 2.86 -7.51
CA PHE A 128 12.15 3.70 -6.76
C PHE A 128 12.78 5.01 -6.27
N ARG A 129 14.10 5.05 -6.06
CA ARG A 129 14.82 6.29 -5.77
C ARG A 129 14.73 7.26 -6.97
N VAL A 130 15.01 6.78 -8.18
CA VAL A 130 14.94 7.62 -9.39
C VAL A 130 13.50 7.99 -9.73
N TYR A 131 12.57 7.02 -9.73
CA TYR A 131 11.16 7.24 -10.04
C TYR A 131 10.53 8.22 -9.05
N GLY A 132 10.67 7.95 -7.75
CA GLY A 132 10.10 8.76 -6.67
C GLY A 132 10.62 10.18 -6.71
N ARG A 133 11.93 10.37 -6.91
CA ARG A 133 12.54 11.70 -7.02
C ARG A 133 11.92 12.51 -8.16
N ASN A 134 11.83 11.92 -9.34
CA ASN A 134 11.26 12.59 -10.52
C ASN A 134 9.78 12.92 -10.31
N TYR A 135 9.03 12.01 -9.68
CA TYR A 135 7.64 12.23 -9.34
C TYR A 135 7.46 13.38 -8.35
N LEU A 136 8.20 13.41 -7.24
CA LEU A 136 8.13 14.50 -6.25
C LEU A 136 8.50 15.86 -6.84
N LEU A 137 9.55 15.91 -7.66
CA LEU A 137 9.94 17.13 -8.37
C LEU A 137 8.85 17.61 -9.34
N SER A 138 8.13 16.68 -9.98
CA SER A 138 6.98 17.03 -10.84
C SER A 138 5.83 17.69 -10.07
N LEU A 139 5.74 17.46 -8.75
CA LEU A 139 4.81 18.10 -7.82
C LEU A 139 5.41 19.34 -7.14
N CYS A 140 6.58 19.81 -7.60
CA CYS A 140 7.26 20.99 -7.07
C CYS A 140 7.63 20.85 -5.57
N ILE A 141 7.92 19.62 -5.12
CA ILE A 141 8.42 19.33 -3.77
C ILE A 141 9.95 19.48 -3.77
N GLU A 142 10.45 20.43 -2.98
CA GLU A 142 11.85 20.87 -3.03
C GLU A 142 12.81 19.87 -2.36
N ASN A 143 12.39 19.21 -1.28
CA ASN A 143 13.17 18.22 -0.55
C ASN A 143 12.95 16.78 -1.07
N ALA A 144 12.77 16.62 -2.38
CA ALA A 144 12.46 15.33 -3.01
C ALA A 144 13.49 14.23 -2.70
N ASP A 145 14.79 14.57 -2.73
CA ASP A 145 15.88 13.63 -2.47
C ASP A 145 15.82 13.07 -1.03
N GLU A 146 15.58 13.93 -0.04
CA GLU A 146 15.49 13.51 1.37
C GLU A 146 14.27 12.62 1.65
N LEU A 147 13.13 12.96 1.05
CA LEU A 147 11.89 12.22 1.20
C LEU A 147 12.00 10.80 0.62
N VAL A 148 12.59 10.70 -0.57
CA VAL A 148 12.79 9.41 -1.24
C VAL A 148 13.81 8.56 -0.49
N GLU A 149 14.90 9.17 -0.01
CA GLU A 149 15.87 8.46 0.81
C GLU A 149 15.22 7.92 2.10
N PHE A 150 14.39 8.74 2.76
CA PHE A 150 13.63 8.27 3.92
C PHE A 150 12.70 7.09 3.59
N ALA A 151 12.01 7.13 2.44
CA ALA A 151 11.10 6.08 2.01
C ALA A 151 11.77 4.71 1.84
N PHE A 152 12.98 4.68 1.27
CA PHE A 152 13.57 3.43 0.79
C PHE A 152 14.85 3.00 1.51
N ARG A 153 15.44 3.82 2.39
CA ARG A 153 16.67 3.49 3.16
C ARG A 153 16.60 2.17 3.94
N GLY A 154 15.41 1.74 4.34
CA GLY A 154 15.22 0.50 5.10
C GLY A 154 15.27 -0.76 4.22
N VAL A 155 15.02 -0.63 2.91
CA VAL A 155 14.80 -1.79 2.05
C VAL A 155 16.11 -2.55 1.79
N GLU A 156 17.15 -1.84 1.34
CA GLU A 156 18.45 -2.46 1.03
C GLU A 156 19.16 -3.03 2.29
N VAL A 157 18.89 -2.45 3.46
CA VAL A 157 19.51 -2.87 4.72
C VAL A 157 18.85 -4.12 5.31
N TYR A 158 17.53 -4.26 5.14
CA TYR A 158 16.75 -5.30 5.83
C TYR A 158 16.20 -6.39 4.91
N PHE A 159 16.46 -6.36 3.61
CA PHE A 159 15.93 -7.37 2.71
C PHE A 159 16.97 -7.77 1.67
N ASP A 160 17.18 -9.08 1.51
CA ASP A 160 17.92 -9.63 0.38
C ASP A 160 16.98 -9.80 -0.83
N VAL A 161 15.76 -10.27 -0.55
CA VAL A 161 14.70 -10.56 -1.53
C VAL A 161 13.38 -10.00 -1.04
N LEU A 162 12.60 -9.44 -1.96
CA LEU A 162 11.24 -8.95 -1.73
C LEU A 162 10.24 -9.96 -2.29
N THR A 163 9.60 -10.73 -1.40
CA THR A 163 8.61 -11.74 -1.79
C THR A 163 7.21 -11.17 -1.84
N LEU A 164 6.30 -11.84 -2.55
CA LEU A 164 4.89 -11.45 -2.65
C LEU A 164 4.25 -11.11 -1.29
N PRO A 165 4.36 -11.95 -0.22
CA PRO A 165 3.76 -11.62 1.07
C PRO A 165 4.27 -10.33 1.70
N ILE A 166 5.56 -10.02 1.52
CA ILE A 166 6.18 -8.79 2.04
C ILE A 166 5.66 -7.59 1.26
N VAL A 167 5.75 -7.64 -0.07
CA VAL A 167 5.41 -6.50 -0.95
C VAL A 167 3.91 -6.21 -0.89
N ALA A 168 3.05 -7.23 -1.01
CA ALA A 168 1.61 -7.05 -0.98
C ALA A 168 1.13 -6.42 0.33
N ARG A 169 1.68 -6.88 1.47
CA ARG A 169 1.33 -6.34 2.79
C ARG A 169 1.88 -4.92 2.99
N PHE A 170 3.10 -4.64 2.53
CA PHE A 170 3.68 -3.30 2.53
C PHE A 170 2.80 -2.29 1.77
N TYR A 171 2.41 -2.60 0.52
CA TYR A 171 1.57 -1.71 -0.29
C TYR A 171 0.19 -1.51 0.33
N ALA A 172 -0.43 -2.58 0.80
CA ALA A 172 -1.76 -2.51 1.41
C ALA A 172 -1.78 -1.64 2.68
N ASN A 173 -0.83 -1.86 3.58
CA ASN A 173 -0.76 -1.11 4.83
C ASN A 173 -0.33 0.35 4.62
N SER A 174 0.64 0.61 3.73
CA SER A 174 1.08 1.97 3.42
C SER A 174 -0.10 2.83 2.94
N ALA A 175 -0.89 2.29 2.00
CA ALA A 175 -2.07 2.99 1.48
C ALA A 175 -3.17 3.14 2.53
N ALA A 176 -3.50 2.06 3.26
CA ALA A 176 -4.55 2.10 4.27
C ALA A 176 -4.24 3.10 5.40
N ASN A 177 -3.00 3.11 5.90
CA ASN A 177 -2.57 4.02 6.97
C ASN A 177 -2.64 5.48 6.54
N PHE A 178 -2.18 5.78 5.32
CA PHE A 178 -2.26 7.13 4.77
C PHE A 178 -3.72 7.56 4.56
N LEU A 179 -4.53 6.76 3.88
CA LEU A 179 -5.93 7.10 3.61
C LEU A 179 -6.75 7.26 4.90
N PHE A 180 -6.47 6.46 5.92
CA PHE A 180 -7.11 6.60 7.23
C PHE A 180 -6.73 7.91 7.90
N THR A 181 -5.44 8.26 7.89
CA THR A 181 -4.95 9.50 8.51
C THR A 181 -5.45 10.74 7.78
N ASP A 182 -5.53 10.70 6.45
CA ASP A 182 -6.10 11.78 5.63
C ASP A 182 -7.63 11.89 5.78
N GLY A 183 -8.28 10.94 6.46
CA GLY A 183 -9.72 10.90 6.69
C GLY A 183 -10.55 10.41 5.50
N PHE A 184 -9.89 9.91 4.46
CA PHE A 184 -10.49 9.39 3.23
C PHE A 184 -11.03 7.96 3.42
N LEU A 185 -10.29 7.12 4.16
CA LEU A 185 -10.69 5.75 4.45
C LEU A 185 -11.66 5.69 5.63
N ARG A 186 -12.84 5.14 5.38
CA ARG A 186 -13.91 4.89 6.34
C ARG A 186 -14.44 3.47 6.18
N ILE A 187 -15.18 2.97 7.16
CA ILE A 187 -15.64 1.57 7.12
C ILE A 187 -16.51 1.26 5.91
N HIS A 188 -17.33 2.21 5.44
CA HIS A 188 -18.28 2.01 4.35
C HIS A 188 -17.67 2.10 2.94
N ASN A 189 -16.43 2.58 2.81
CA ASN A 189 -15.74 2.68 1.50
C ASN A 189 -14.44 1.87 1.47
N ALA A 190 -14.10 1.15 2.54
CA ALA A 190 -12.82 0.43 2.66
C ALA A 190 -12.63 -0.64 1.58
N GLU A 191 -13.66 -1.45 1.32
CA GLU A 191 -13.60 -2.50 0.28
C GLU A 191 -13.48 -1.89 -1.12
N ASP A 192 -14.30 -0.89 -1.44
CA ASP A 192 -14.30 -0.25 -2.75
C ASP A 192 -12.94 0.40 -3.05
N LEU A 193 -12.37 1.13 -2.07
CA LEU A 193 -11.06 1.76 -2.22
C LEU A 193 -9.94 0.73 -2.38
N ALA A 194 -10.01 -0.40 -1.69
CA ALA A 194 -9.05 -1.49 -1.83
C ALA A 194 -9.14 -2.14 -3.22
N LEU A 195 -10.35 -2.36 -3.73
CA LEU A 195 -10.58 -2.92 -5.06
C LEU A 195 -10.17 -1.94 -6.16
N GLU A 196 -10.43 -0.64 -6.01
CA GLU A 196 -9.93 0.41 -6.92
C GLU A 196 -8.41 0.40 -6.98
N TYR A 197 -7.75 0.18 -5.84
CA TYR A 197 -6.30 0.10 -5.83
C TYR A 197 -5.79 -1.14 -6.59
N ALA A 198 -6.37 -2.31 -6.32
CA ALA A 198 -6.05 -3.54 -7.05
C ALA A 198 -6.29 -3.39 -8.57
N ARG A 199 -7.36 -2.69 -8.97
CA ARG A 199 -7.66 -2.39 -10.37
C ARG A 199 -6.61 -1.48 -11.00
N SER A 200 -6.18 -0.43 -10.29
CA SER A 200 -5.14 0.47 -10.79
C SER A 200 -3.84 -0.28 -11.08
N MET A 201 -3.43 -1.18 -10.18
CA MET A 201 -2.28 -2.07 -10.38
C MET A 201 -2.47 -3.01 -11.58
N ALA A 202 -3.65 -3.64 -11.70
CA ALA A 202 -3.95 -4.57 -12.79
C ALA A 202 -3.99 -3.89 -14.16
N ASP A 203 -4.48 -2.66 -14.23
CA ASP A 203 -4.51 -1.88 -15.47
C ASP A 203 -3.10 -1.46 -15.89
N CYS A 204 -2.27 -0.99 -14.95
CA CYS A 204 -0.85 -0.71 -15.24
C CYS A 204 -0.08 -1.98 -15.69
N ALA A 205 -0.43 -3.14 -15.13
CA ALA A 205 0.19 -4.41 -15.50
C ALA A 205 -0.08 -4.78 -16.96
N LYS A 206 -1.28 -4.51 -17.48
CA LYS A 206 -1.62 -4.79 -18.90
C LYS A 206 -0.74 -3.99 -19.86
N ASP A 207 -0.36 -2.78 -19.48
CA ASP A 207 0.38 -1.86 -20.35
C ASP A 207 1.90 -2.03 -20.23
N SER A 208 2.41 -2.40 -19.05
CA SER A 208 3.85 -2.32 -18.75
C SER A 208 4.52 -3.65 -18.43
N LEU A 209 3.77 -4.67 -18.00
CA LEU A 209 4.36 -5.96 -17.61
C LEU A 209 4.90 -6.69 -18.84
N ASN A 210 6.14 -7.14 -18.77
CA ASN A 210 6.78 -7.89 -19.85
C ASN A 210 7.75 -8.96 -19.30
N SER A 211 8.53 -9.58 -20.18
CA SER A 211 9.44 -10.68 -19.81
C SER A 211 10.61 -10.28 -18.92
N ASP A 212 10.95 -8.99 -18.84
CA ASP A 212 11.93 -8.49 -17.89
C ASP A 212 11.29 -8.41 -16.48
N PRO A 213 11.81 -9.14 -15.47
CA PRO A 213 11.31 -9.05 -14.10
C PRO A 213 11.30 -7.64 -13.51
N SER A 214 12.19 -6.74 -13.99
CA SER A 214 12.24 -5.35 -13.51
C SER A 214 11.04 -4.51 -13.95
N SER A 215 10.31 -4.94 -14.99
CA SER A 215 9.09 -4.26 -15.47
C SER A 215 7.99 -4.19 -14.40
N LYS A 216 8.01 -5.12 -13.42
CA LYS A 216 7.12 -5.10 -12.26
C LYS A 216 7.27 -3.84 -11.42
N PHE A 217 8.47 -3.26 -11.33
CA PHE A 217 8.70 -2.04 -10.57
C PHE A 217 7.93 -0.85 -11.16
N GLN A 218 7.90 -0.74 -12.49
CA GLN A 218 7.12 0.28 -13.18
C GLN A 218 5.62 0.09 -12.92
N VAL A 219 5.12 -1.14 -13.00
CA VAL A 219 3.71 -1.45 -12.69
C VAL A 219 3.34 -1.03 -11.27
N LEU A 220 4.17 -1.40 -10.28
CA LEU A 220 3.94 -1.06 -8.89
C LEU A 220 3.99 0.46 -8.64
N ALA A 221 4.94 1.16 -9.26
CA ALA A 221 5.09 2.60 -9.12
C ALA A 221 3.93 3.36 -9.76
N ASP A 222 3.59 3.05 -11.01
CA ASP A 222 2.51 3.70 -11.73
C ASP A 222 1.15 3.35 -11.13
N GLY A 223 0.92 2.09 -10.73
CA GLY A 223 -0.32 1.70 -10.06
C GLY A 223 -0.51 2.40 -8.72
N PHE A 224 0.57 2.60 -7.96
CA PHE A 224 0.54 3.40 -6.73
C PHE A 224 0.22 4.87 -7.01
N VAL A 225 0.93 5.50 -7.94
CA VAL A 225 0.72 6.91 -8.29
C VAL A 225 -0.67 7.15 -8.88
N ASN A 226 -1.10 6.34 -9.85
CA ASN A 226 -2.39 6.46 -10.52
C ASN A 226 -3.55 6.31 -9.54
N TYR A 227 -3.43 5.41 -8.56
CA TYR A 227 -4.41 5.28 -7.51
C TYR A 227 -4.58 6.58 -6.70
N PHE A 228 -3.50 7.14 -6.16
CA PHE A 228 -3.59 8.39 -5.39
C PHE A 228 -3.93 9.62 -6.25
N ASP A 229 -3.51 9.66 -7.52
CA ASP A 229 -3.91 10.68 -8.48
C ASP A 229 -5.42 10.64 -8.71
N SER A 230 -6.01 9.44 -8.86
CA SER A 230 -7.45 9.28 -9.10
C SER A 230 -8.32 9.77 -7.93
N LEU A 231 -7.77 9.72 -6.71
CA LEU A 231 -8.42 10.21 -5.49
C LEU A 231 -8.15 11.71 -5.25
N GLY A 232 -7.35 12.37 -6.09
CA GLY A 232 -6.93 13.75 -5.89
C GLY A 232 -6.00 13.95 -4.69
N LEU A 233 -5.28 12.89 -4.28
CA LEU A 233 -4.41 12.89 -3.11
C LEU A 233 -2.92 13.10 -3.45
N SER A 234 -2.59 13.08 -4.73
CA SER A 234 -1.25 13.33 -5.25
C SER A 234 -0.95 14.83 -5.39
N THR A 235 -0.87 15.52 -4.27
CA THR A 235 -0.57 16.96 -4.22
C THR A 235 0.73 17.26 -3.48
N LYS A 236 1.27 18.46 -3.67
CA LYS A 236 2.48 18.94 -2.99
C LYS A 236 2.36 18.87 -1.47
N GLU A 237 1.15 19.06 -0.95
CA GLU A 237 0.85 19.08 0.48
C GLU A 237 0.72 17.67 1.05
N LYS A 238 0.14 16.73 0.28
CA LYS A 238 -0.23 15.39 0.78
C LYS A 238 0.85 14.34 0.56
N VAL A 239 1.57 14.40 -0.55
CA VAL A 239 2.55 13.37 -0.91
C VAL A 239 3.70 13.23 0.11
N PRO A 240 4.22 14.30 0.74
CA PRO A 240 5.20 14.14 1.82
C PRO A 240 4.71 13.27 2.98
N PHE A 241 3.42 13.32 3.33
CA PHE A 241 2.83 12.46 4.36
C PHE A 241 2.69 11.01 3.87
N LEU A 242 2.32 10.80 2.61
CA LEU A 242 2.28 9.47 2.00
C LEU A 242 3.67 8.81 2.02
N VAL A 243 4.72 9.58 1.68
CA VAL A 243 6.12 9.14 1.76
C VAL A 243 6.50 8.73 3.18
N PHE A 244 6.04 9.46 4.20
CA PHE A 244 6.26 9.08 5.59
C PHE A 244 5.67 7.69 5.91
N TYR A 245 4.44 7.41 5.46
CA TYR A 245 3.82 6.10 5.68
C TYR A 245 4.55 4.98 4.94
N VAL A 246 4.98 5.23 3.71
CA VAL A 246 5.82 4.30 2.94
C VAL A 246 7.12 3.98 3.69
N GLY A 247 7.87 4.99 4.14
CA GLY A 247 9.14 4.75 4.82
C GLY A 247 8.97 3.95 6.12
N ASN A 248 7.96 4.28 6.93
CA ASN A 248 7.72 3.54 8.17
C ASN A 248 7.25 2.10 7.93
N GLU A 249 6.42 1.87 6.92
CA GLU A 249 5.90 0.53 6.65
C GLU A 249 7.02 -0.43 6.22
N TRP A 250 8.09 0.05 5.57
CA TRP A 250 9.28 -0.77 5.33
C TRP A 250 10.01 -1.18 6.60
N PHE A 251 10.11 -0.30 7.60
CA PHE A 251 10.66 -0.66 8.92
C PHE A 251 9.76 -1.65 9.68
N VAL A 252 8.44 -1.54 9.52
CA VAL A 252 7.49 -2.52 10.06
C VAL A 252 7.69 -3.87 9.36
N ALA A 253 7.79 -3.87 8.03
CA ALA A 253 7.97 -5.07 7.23
C ALA A 253 9.25 -5.83 7.61
N ALA A 254 10.34 -5.10 7.81
CA ALA A 254 11.63 -5.67 8.20
C ALA A 254 11.55 -6.47 9.51
N LYS A 255 10.70 -6.03 10.44
CA LYS A 255 10.52 -6.68 11.75
C LYS A 255 9.45 -7.77 11.73
N ASN A 256 8.36 -7.54 11.01
CA ASN A 256 7.12 -8.29 11.23
C ASN A 256 6.68 -9.15 10.04
N TYR A 257 7.17 -8.90 8.82
CA TYR A 257 6.69 -9.62 7.62
C TYR A 257 7.67 -10.69 7.13
N ARG A 258 8.87 -10.76 7.73
CA ARG A 258 9.88 -11.79 7.43
C ARG A 258 9.46 -13.23 7.79
N TRP A 259 8.41 -13.42 8.59
CA TRP A 259 8.01 -14.73 9.15
C TRP A 259 6.57 -15.16 8.80
N CYS A 260 5.96 -14.55 7.78
CA CYS A 260 4.62 -14.92 7.31
C CYS A 260 4.70 -15.85 6.10
#